data_AF-M3H3X4-F1
#
_entry.id   AF-M3H3X4-F1
#
_cell.length_a   1.000
_cell.length_b   1.000
_cell.length_c   1.000
_cell.angle_alpha   90.00
_cell.angle_beta   90.00
_cell.angle_gamma   90.00
#
_symmetry.space_group_name_H-M   'P 1'
#
loop_
_entity.id
_entity.type
_entity.pdbx_description
1 polymer ?
#
loop_
_entity_poly.entity_id
_entity_poly.type
_entity_poly.pdbx_seq_one_letter_code
_entity_poly.pdbx_strand_id
1 'polypeptide(L)'
;MPKDPKEKSTVIQWLMFQMGGVGPMQGQAGVFLKYAPEKIPFAINRYQNETKRLYSVLDRRLSDSKFLGGKDLSIADIATWP
;
A
#
# COMPACT_ATOMS: atom_id res chain seq x y z
N MET A 1 -5.80 17.72 0.38
CA MET A 1 -6.94 17.10 -0.33
C MET A 1 -7.40 18.04 -1.45
N PRO A 2 -7.50 17.57 -2.70
CA PRO A 2 -7.96 18.39 -3.82
C PRO A 2 -9.42 18.83 -3.69
N LYS A 3 -9.76 19.99 -4.28
CA LYS A 3 -11.16 20.47 -4.41
C LYS A 3 -11.83 19.91 -5.67
N ASP A 4 -11.06 19.67 -6.73
CA ASP A 4 -11.59 19.05 -7.93
C ASP A 4 -12.09 17.62 -7.61
N PRO A 5 -13.35 17.27 -7.96
CA PRO A 5 -13.92 15.98 -7.62
C PRO A 5 -13.16 14.78 -8.22
N LYS A 6 -12.55 14.92 -9.41
CA LYS A 6 -11.82 13.82 -10.06
C LYS A 6 -10.48 13.57 -9.38
N GLU A 7 -9.74 14.63 -9.09
CA GLU A 7 -8.49 14.54 -8.33
C GLU A 7 -8.76 14.01 -6.92
N LYS A 8 -9.83 14.48 -6.26
CA LYS A 8 -10.24 14.00 -4.94
C LYS A 8 -10.58 12.50 -4.95
N SER A 9 -11.33 12.04 -5.96
CA SER A 9 -11.65 10.62 -6.12
C SER A 9 -10.39 9.77 -6.26
N THR A 10 -9.41 10.24 -7.04
CA THR A 10 -8.12 9.54 -7.22
C THR A 10 -7.37 9.40 -5.90
N VAL A 11 -7.28 10.46 -5.10
CA VAL A 11 -6.64 10.41 -3.78
C VAL A 11 -7.35 9.41 -2.86
N ILE A 12 -8.69 9.41 -2.85
CA ILE A 12 -9.46 8.48 -2.02
C ILE A 12 -9.22 7.02 -2.44
N GLN A 13 -9.17 6.74 -3.74
CA GLN A 13 -8.89 5.38 -4.23
C GLN A 13 -7.54 4.86 -3.72
N TRP A 14 -6.49 5.69 -3.78
CA TRP A 14 -5.17 5.31 -3.27
C TRP A 14 -5.12 5.20 -1.75
N LEU A 15 -5.85 6.05 -1.02
CA LEU A 15 -6.00 5.90 0.42
C LEU A 15 -6.68 4.57 0.78
N MET A 16 -7.75 4.20 0.07
CA MET A 16 -8.44 2.93 0.31
C MET A 16 -7.59 1.73 -0.10
N PHE A 17 -6.75 1.86 -1.14
CA PHE A 17 -5.75 0.85 -1.49
C PHE A 17 -4.73 0.64 -0.36
N GLN A 18 -4.29 1.71 0.30
CA GLN A 18 -3.43 1.61 1.48
C GLN A 18 -4.17 0.92 2.64
N MET A 19 -5.39 1.36 2.96
CA MET A 19 -6.16 0.85 4.10
C MET A 19 -6.56 -0.62 3.96
N GLY A 20 -6.92 -1.06 2.75
CA GLY A 20 -7.39 -2.43 2.50
C GLY A 20 -6.31 -3.40 2.00
N GLY A 21 -5.22 -2.87 1.42
CA GLY A 21 -4.16 -3.66 0.80
C GLY A 21 -2.85 -3.54 1.56
N VAL A 22 -2.15 -2.43 1.35
CA VAL A 22 -0.76 -2.23 1.81
C VAL A 22 -0.62 -2.47 3.32
N GLY A 23 -1.38 -1.73 4.13
CA GLY A 23 -1.30 -1.79 5.59
C GLY A 23 -1.56 -3.19 6.14
N PRO A 24 -2.74 -3.80 5.87
CA PRO A 24 -3.06 -5.13 6.37
C PRO A 24 -2.10 -6.21 5.91
N MET A 25 -1.73 -6.24 4.62
CA MET A 25 -0.87 -7.31 4.09
C MET A 25 0.57 -7.22 4.64
N GLN A 26 1.11 -6.00 4.75
CA GLN A 26 2.42 -5.79 5.36
C GLN A 26 2.40 -6.13 6.87
N GLY A 27 1.32 -5.80 7.58
CA GLY A 27 1.12 -6.20 8.97
C GLY A 27 1.15 -7.72 9.14
N GLN A 28 0.40 -8.45 8.31
CA GLN A 28 0.39 -9.91 8.33
C GLN A 28 1.77 -10.50 7.97
N ALA A 29 2.44 -9.96 6.94
CA ALA A 29 3.80 -10.37 6.60
C ALA A 29 4.76 -10.20 7.78
N GLY A 30 4.66 -9.08 8.51
CA GLY A 30 5.43 -8.82 9.72
C GLY A 30 5.14 -9.84 10.83
N VAL A 31 3.86 -10.13 11.10
CA VAL A 31 3.44 -11.13 12.10
C VAL A 31 4.04 -12.49 11.77
N PHE A 32 3.76 -13.05 10.60
CA PHE A 32 4.21 -14.41 10.27
C PHE A 32 5.72 -14.53 10.09
N LEU A 33 6.39 -13.47 9.63
CA LEU A 33 7.83 -13.49 9.46
C LEU A 33 8.59 -13.31 10.78
N LYS A 34 8.16 -12.39 11.65
CA LYS A 34 8.96 -11.95 12.80
C LYS A 34 8.39 -12.41 14.14
N TYR A 35 7.06 -12.34 14.33
CA TYR A 35 6.45 -12.45 15.65
C TYR A 35 5.76 -13.79 15.93
N ALA A 36 5.33 -14.51 14.90
CA ALA A 36 4.71 -15.82 15.07
C ALA A 36 5.69 -16.78 15.78
N PRO A 37 5.24 -17.51 16.82
CA PRO A 37 6.10 -18.38 17.63
C PRO A 37 6.66 -19.54 16.80
N GLU A 38 5.90 -20.00 15.81
CA GLU A 38 6.31 -21.03 14.86
C GLU A 38 6.30 -20.46 13.44
N LYS A 39 7.24 -20.95 12.61
CA LYS A 39 7.29 -20.56 11.19
C LYS A 39 6.31 -21.41 10.40
N ILE A 40 5.41 -20.73 9.70
CA ILE A 40 4.42 -21.33 8.80
C ILE A 40 4.81 -20.93 7.37
N PRO A 41 5.60 -21.74 6.64
CA PRO A 41 6.16 -21.33 5.34
C PRO A 41 5.11 -20.87 4.33
N PHE A 42 3.95 -21.54 4.31
CA PHE A 42 2.84 -21.15 3.44
C PHE A 42 2.33 -19.73 3.74
N ALA A 43 2.08 -19.40 5.02
CA ALA A 43 1.59 -18.09 5.41
C ALA A 43 2.64 -17.00 5.13
N ILE A 44 3.91 -17.26 5.47
CA ILE A 44 5.03 -16.35 5.18
C ILE A 44 5.09 -16.05 3.68
N ASN A 45 5.14 -17.09 2.84
CA ASN A 45 5.21 -16.93 1.39
C ASN A 45 4.00 -16.19 0.83
N ARG A 46 2.78 -16.51 1.30
CA ARG A 46 1.55 -15.84 0.88
C ARG A 46 1.62 -14.34 1.12
N TYR A 47 1.90 -13.91 2.35
CA TYR A 47 1.87 -12.49 2.68
C TYR A 47 3.08 -11.74 2.14
N GLN A 48 4.27 -12.35 2.09
CA GLN A 48 5.41 -11.72 1.43
C GLN A 48 5.17 -11.49 -0.07
N ASN A 49 4.61 -12.48 -0.78
CA ASN A 49 4.34 -12.34 -2.20
C ASN A 49 3.26 -11.28 -2.45
N GLU A 50 2.23 -11.22 -1.62
CA GLU A 50 1.20 -10.18 -1.74
C GLU A 50 1.76 -8.79 -1.42
N THR A 51 2.57 -8.63 -0.37
CA THR A 51 3.26 -7.36 -0.09
C THR A 51 4.16 -6.92 -1.25
N LYS A 52 4.93 -7.85 -1.86
CA LYS A 52 5.73 -7.55 -3.06
C LYS A 52 4.86 -7.10 -4.24
N ARG A 53 3.72 -7.76 -4.46
CA ARG A 53 2.77 -7.38 -5.52
C ARG A 53 2.22 -5.97 -5.28
N LEU A 54 1.84 -5.64 -4.05
CA LEU A 54 1.34 -4.31 -3.69
C LEU A 54 2.42 -3.23 -3.89
N TYR A 55 3.67 -3.49 -3.51
CA TYR A 55 4.78 -2.58 -3.82
C TYR A 55 5.00 -2.41 -5.32
N SER A 56 4.84 -3.46 -6.11
CA SER A 56 4.95 -3.36 -7.58
C SER A 56 3.85 -2.46 -8.17
N VAL A 57 2.65 -2.43 -7.57
CA VAL A 57 1.57 -1.51 -7.97
C VAL A 57 1.92 -0.07 -7.61
N LEU A 58 2.49 0.16 -6.42
CA LEU A 58 2.96 1.49 -5.99
C LEU A 58 4.09 2.00 -6.88
N ASP A 59 5.09 1.15 -7.16
CA ASP A 59 6.23 1.45 -8.02
C ASP A 59 5.78 1.87 -9.42
N ARG A 60 4.90 1.06 -10.05
CA ARG A 60 4.32 1.41 -11.35
C ARG A 60 3.49 2.70 -11.30
N ARG A 61 2.80 2.99 -10.20
CA ARG A 61 2.07 4.26 -10.08
C ARG A 61 3.04 5.43 -10.03
N LEU A 62 4.12 5.28 -9.26
CA LEU A 62 5.10 6.32 -9.03
C LEU A 62 6.08 6.50 -10.20
N SER A 63 6.16 5.54 -11.13
CA SER A 63 6.86 5.74 -12.41
C SER A 63 6.15 6.75 -13.31
N ASP A 64 4.82 6.82 -13.23
CA ASP A 64 3.98 7.65 -14.11
C ASP A 64 3.50 8.95 -13.43
N SER A 65 3.61 9.04 -12.10
CA SER A 65 3.06 10.13 -11.30
C SER A 65 3.97 10.45 -10.11
N LYS A 66 4.18 11.75 -9.85
CA LYS A 66 5.04 12.21 -8.76
C LYS A 66 4.60 11.71 -7.37
N PHE A 67 3.29 11.65 -7.15
CA PHE A 67 2.65 11.15 -5.94
C PHE A 67 1.53 10.17 -6.30
N LEU A 68 1.09 9.34 -5.36
CA LEU A 68 0.02 8.36 -5.57
C LEU A 68 -1.26 9.07 -6.03
N GLY A 69 -1.62 10.15 -5.35
CA GLY A 69 -2.79 10.98 -5.65
C GLY A 69 -2.70 11.81 -6.93
N GLY A 70 -1.50 11.96 -7.52
CA GLY A 70 -1.28 12.79 -8.71
C GLY A 70 -0.05 13.69 -8.58
N LYS A 71 -0.21 14.97 -8.95
CA LYS A 71 0.87 15.97 -9.01
C LYS A 71 1.32 16.51 -7.63
N ASP A 72 0.41 16.52 -6.65
CA ASP A 72 0.63 17.10 -5.33
C ASP A 72 0.60 16.03 -4.23
N LEU A 73 1.37 16.25 -3.17
CA LEU A 73 1.37 15.41 -1.98
C LEU A 73 -0.03 15.34 -1.37
N SER A 74 -0.45 14.14 -0.98
CA SER A 74 -1.79 13.91 -0.42
C SER A 74 -1.79 12.99 0.79
N ILE A 75 -2.97 12.82 1.40
CA ILE A 75 -3.15 11.90 2.53
C ILE A 75 -2.91 10.43 2.13
N ALA A 76 -3.06 10.08 0.86
CA ALA A 76 -2.75 8.73 0.38
C ALA A 76 -1.24 8.45 0.48
N ASP A 77 -0.41 9.43 0.15
CA ASP A 77 1.05 9.35 0.25
C ASP A 77 1.49 9.27 1.72
N ILE A 78 0.94 10.15 2.56
CA ILE A 78 1.23 10.20 4.00
C ILE A 78 0.82 8.89 4.69
N ALA A 79 -0.28 8.25 4.26
CA ALA A 79 -0.70 6.97 4.82
C ALA A 79 0.15 5.77 4.34
N THR A 80 0.81 5.90 3.18
CA THR A 80 1.54 4.78 2.53
C THR A 80 3.05 4.83 2.78
N TRP A 81 3.61 6.01 3.09
CA TRP A 81 5.05 6.18 3.33
C TRP A 81 5.59 5.58 4.65
N PRO A 82 4.89 5.65 5.79
CA PRO A 82 5.32 5.02 7.05
C PRO A 82 5.28 3.49 6.99
#